data_AF-W6YBU5-F1
#
_entry.id   AF-W6YBU5-F1
#
_cell.length_a   1.000
_cell.length_b   1.000
_cell.length_c   1.000
_cell.angle_alpha   90.00
_cell.angle_beta   90.00
_cell.angle_gamma   90.00
#
_symmetry.space_group_name_H-M   'P 1'
#
loop_
_entity.id
_entity.type
_entity.pdbx_description
1 polymer ?
#
loop_
_entity_poly.entity_id
_entity_poly.type
_entity_poly.pdbx_seq_one_letter_code
_entity_poly.pdbx_strand_id
1 'polypeptide(L)'
;MSRRNSAMYTPHPLTAQFDSAKFMVGGGVAIFHLATGRVVLCSYEQHGRKVYFLPKGRRDAGEESGTGAEREGYEESGYRNRLLPLPTKHCQPQAHPRVHAATHTAEPVLLQLMPLREYQYVVYWYISETLPPLLEGDLETEPGSPYKPPPRYPENLSLRARIAMEPQGYEPRHHEGTGVDNMERQFKSELCSAEDAIKKLGQGHMMGEAMADVVRKGWEGIQKRFEMEDAATQQSPEAV
;
A
#
# COMPACT_ATOMS: atom_id res chain seq x y z
N MET A 1 -16.88 15.59 -16.25
CA MET A 1 -15.60 14.95 -15.85
C MET A 1 -15.62 13.52 -16.35
N SER A 2 -14.86 13.24 -17.41
CA SER A 2 -14.84 11.92 -18.06
C SER A 2 -14.12 10.91 -17.16
N ARG A 3 -14.86 9.89 -16.67
CA ARG A 3 -14.25 8.71 -16.06
C ARG A 3 -13.47 7.99 -17.15
N ARG A 4 -12.17 8.28 -17.27
CA ARG A 4 -11.26 7.35 -17.94
C ARG A 4 -11.16 6.14 -17.01
N ASN A 5 -12.06 5.18 -17.19
CA ASN A 5 -11.76 3.82 -16.81
C ASN A 5 -10.41 3.48 -17.47
N SER A 6 -9.41 3.03 -16.71
CA SER A 6 -8.16 2.51 -17.28
C SER A 6 -8.52 1.52 -18.39
N ALA A 7 -7.84 1.63 -19.53
CA ALA A 7 -8.13 0.87 -20.74
C ALA A 7 -7.97 -0.66 -20.57
N MET A 8 -7.53 -1.12 -19.40
CA MET A 8 -7.24 -2.52 -19.08
C MET A 8 -7.91 -3.03 -17.81
N TYR A 9 -8.98 -2.37 -17.34
CA TYR A 9 -9.87 -2.97 -16.36
C TYR A 9 -10.64 -4.10 -17.04
N THR A 10 -10.55 -5.34 -16.55
CA THR A 10 -11.48 -6.41 -16.95
C THR A 10 -12.85 -6.03 -16.41
N PRO A 11 -13.78 -5.53 -17.24
CA PRO A 11 -15.01 -4.91 -16.74
C PRO A 11 -16.04 -5.94 -16.29
N HIS A 12 -15.80 -7.19 -16.65
CA HIS A 12 -16.68 -8.31 -16.39
C HIS A 12 -15.97 -9.32 -15.51
N PRO A 13 -16.67 -9.91 -14.53
CA PRO A 13 -16.14 -11.03 -13.77
C PRO A 13 -15.61 -12.13 -14.70
N LEU A 14 -14.44 -12.67 -14.37
CA LEU A 14 -13.82 -13.79 -15.08
C LEU A 14 -13.94 -15.04 -14.21
N THR A 15 -14.39 -16.14 -14.81
CA THR A 15 -14.29 -17.47 -14.20
C THR A 15 -13.09 -18.19 -14.79
N ALA A 16 -12.12 -18.52 -13.95
CA ALA A 16 -10.95 -19.33 -14.30
C ALA A 16 -10.53 -20.18 -13.10
N GLN A 17 -9.94 -21.35 -13.36
CA GLN A 17 -9.45 -22.27 -12.34
C GLN A 17 -7.97 -22.56 -12.59
N PHE A 18 -7.18 -22.52 -11.52
CA PHE A 18 -5.76 -22.82 -11.54
C PHE A 18 -5.47 -23.84 -10.43
N ASP A 19 -4.64 -24.84 -10.73
CA ASP A 19 -4.14 -25.76 -9.72
C ASP A 19 -3.28 -25.00 -8.69
N SER A 20 -3.26 -25.43 -7.43
CA SER A 20 -2.47 -24.74 -6.38
C SER A 20 -0.98 -24.71 -6.66
N ALA A 21 -0.45 -25.70 -7.40
CA ALA A 21 0.93 -25.71 -7.87
C ALA A 21 1.19 -24.75 -9.05
N LYS A 22 0.14 -24.13 -9.59
CA LYS A 22 0.18 -23.27 -10.78
C LYS A 22 -0.27 -21.84 -10.50
N PHE A 23 -0.47 -21.45 -9.23
CA PHE A 23 -0.63 -20.05 -8.89
C PHE A 23 0.20 -19.62 -7.68
N MET A 24 0.52 -18.34 -7.65
CA MET A 24 1.19 -17.65 -6.54
C MET A 24 0.31 -16.51 -6.07
N VAL A 25 0.39 -16.21 -4.79
CA VAL A 25 -0.28 -15.06 -4.17
C VAL A 25 0.78 -14.09 -3.71
N GLY A 26 0.58 -12.81 -3.99
CA GLY A 26 1.46 -11.73 -3.58
C GLY A 26 0.70 -10.57 -2.98
N GLY A 27 1.46 -9.75 -2.27
CA GLY A 27 1.01 -8.47 -1.72
C GLY A 27 1.83 -7.36 -2.35
N GLY A 28 1.16 -6.28 -2.76
CA GLY A 28 1.80 -5.04 -3.17
C GLY A 28 1.20 -3.87 -2.43
N VAL A 29 1.96 -2.78 -2.28
CA VAL A 29 1.52 -1.68 -1.43
C VAL A 29 1.94 -0.31 -1.96
N ALA A 30 1.04 0.67 -1.85
CA ALA A 30 1.38 2.08 -1.98
C ALA A 30 1.58 2.68 -0.58
N ILE A 31 2.81 3.03 -0.23
CA ILE A 31 3.19 3.55 1.08
C ILE A 31 3.15 5.08 1.06
N PHE A 32 2.23 5.68 1.80
CA PHE A 32 2.07 7.14 1.87
C PHE A 32 2.73 7.72 3.13
N HIS A 33 3.46 8.83 2.97
CA HIS A 33 3.79 9.70 4.09
C HIS A 33 2.66 10.69 4.30
N LEU A 34 1.81 10.44 5.31
CA LEU A 34 0.58 11.21 5.53
C LEU A 34 0.81 12.71 5.70
N ALA A 35 1.86 13.12 6.41
CA ALA A 35 2.12 14.52 6.71
C ALA A 35 2.42 15.37 5.45
N THR A 36 3.00 14.75 4.42
CA THR A 36 3.39 15.46 3.19
C THR A 36 2.57 15.06 1.97
N GLY A 37 1.76 14.00 2.06
CA GLY A 37 1.02 13.45 0.92
C GLY A 37 1.92 12.80 -0.15
N ARG A 38 3.20 12.58 0.16
CA ARG A 38 4.12 11.86 -0.72
C ARG A 38 3.90 10.35 -0.63
N VAL A 39 4.28 9.64 -1.69
CA VAL A 39 4.21 8.19 -1.79
C VAL A 39 5.58 7.63 -2.15
N VAL A 40 5.91 6.48 -1.59
CA VAL A 40 7.13 5.75 -1.91
C VAL A 40 7.03 5.18 -3.31
N LEU A 41 8.07 5.41 -4.11
CA LEU A 41 8.19 4.90 -5.46
C LEU A 41 9.53 4.17 -5.61
N CYS A 42 9.47 2.88 -5.95
CA CYS A 42 10.66 2.08 -6.23
C CYS A 42 11.06 2.19 -7.70
N SER A 43 12.34 1.97 -7.96
CA SER A 43 12.90 2.00 -9.30
C SER A 43 14.16 1.15 -9.43
N TYR A 44 14.41 0.67 -10.64
CA TYR A 44 15.68 0.05 -11.00
C TYR A 44 16.06 0.41 -12.44
N GLU A 45 17.33 0.23 -12.79
CA GLU A 45 17.80 0.45 -14.15
C GLU A 45 17.72 -0.84 -14.95
N GLN A 46 17.02 -0.79 -16.08
CA GLN A 46 16.92 -1.88 -17.03
C GLN A 46 17.30 -1.37 -18.42
N HIS A 47 18.37 -1.90 -18.99
CA HIS A 47 18.86 -1.51 -20.33
C HIS A 47 19.02 0.02 -20.52
N GLY A 48 19.56 0.71 -19.51
CA GLY A 48 19.78 2.17 -19.54
C GLY A 48 18.50 3.00 -19.38
N ARG A 49 17.37 2.39 -19.02
CA ARG A 49 16.11 3.07 -18.70
C ARG A 49 15.72 2.81 -17.25
N LYS A 50 15.26 3.84 -16.57
CA LYS A 50 14.72 3.73 -15.22
C LYS A 50 13.29 3.20 -15.28
N VAL A 51 13.05 2.05 -14.68
CA VAL A 51 11.72 1.43 -14.55
C VAL A 51 11.20 1.77 -13.16
N TYR A 52 9.96 2.24 -13.07
CA TYR A 52 9.31 2.60 -11.81
C TYR A 52 8.22 1.60 -11.46
N PHE A 53 8.06 1.31 -10.17
CA PHE A 53 7.07 0.37 -9.67
C PHE A 53 6.74 0.66 -8.20
N LEU A 54 5.60 0.14 -7.74
CA LEU A 54 5.29 0.04 -6.31
C LEU A 54 5.83 -1.28 -5.77
N PRO A 55 6.32 -1.31 -4.52
CA PRO A 55 6.87 -2.53 -3.94
C PRO A 55 5.80 -3.63 -3.85
N LYS A 56 6.17 -4.84 -4.26
CA LYS A 56 5.32 -6.04 -4.21
C LYS A 56 6.19 -7.29 -4.27
N GLY A 57 5.73 -8.35 -3.61
CA GLY A 57 6.34 -9.66 -3.80
C GLY A 57 5.44 -10.80 -3.38
N ARG A 58 6.03 -11.96 -3.16
CA ARG A 58 5.29 -13.21 -2.93
C ARG A 58 5.05 -13.34 -1.44
N ARG A 59 3.80 -13.63 -1.05
CA ARG A 59 3.55 -13.94 0.36
C ARG A 59 4.23 -15.26 0.72
N ASP A 60 4.70 -15.36 1.95
CA ASP A 60 5.26 -16.59 2.50
C ASP A 60 4.18 -17.64 2.73
N ALA A 61 4.60 -18.91 2.83
CA ALA A 61 3.69 -20.00 3.10
C ALA A 61 3.03 -19.83 4.48
N GLY A 62 1.69 -19.69 4.49
CA GLY A 62 0.92 -19.45 5.71
C GLY A 62 0.81 -17.97 6.13
N GLU A 63 1.48 -17.05 5.42
CA GLU A 63 1.42 -15.62 5.69
C GLU A 63 0.08 -15.01 5.23
N GLU A 64 -0.45 -14.07 6.02
CA GLU A 64 -1.62 -13.27 5.65
C GLU A 64 -1.25 -12.26 4.55
N SER A 65 -2.11 -12.06 3.55
CA SER A 65 -1.80 -11.24 2.37
C SER A 65 -1.45 -9.78 2.70
N GLY A 66 -2.15 -9.18 3.66
CA GLY A 66 -1.88 -7.84 4.16
C GLY A 66 -0.53 -7.75 4.87
N THR A 67 -0.24 -8.65 5.81
CA THR A 67 1.08 -8.74 6.46
C THR A 67 2.21 -8.94 5.43
N GLY A 68 1.99 -9.81 4.43
CA GLY A 68 2.95 -10.01 3.35
C GLY A 68 3.16 -8.74 2.52
N ALA A 69 2.11 -7.98 2.22
CA ALA A 69 2.26 -6.69 1.53
C ALA A 69 3.08 -5.67 2.36
N GLU A 70 2.95 -5.66 3.69
CA GLU A 70 3.76 -4.80 4.57
C GLU A 70 5.24 -5.19 4.53
N ARG A 71 5.53 -6.50 4.66
CA ARG A 71 6.89 -7.06 4.58
C ARG A 71 7.54 -6.75 3.24
N GLU A 72 6.88 -7.10 2.14
CA GLU A 72 7.36 -6.84 0.78
C GLU A 72 7.55 -5.33 0.52
N GLY A 73 6.64 -4.51 1.07
CA GLY A 73 6.78 -3.06 1.11
C GLY A 73 8.08 -2.60 1.74
N TYR A 74 8.47 -3.18 2.88
CA TYR A 74 9.72 -2.86 3.57
C TYR A 74 10.95 -3.42 2.85
N GLU A 75 10.91 -4.68 2.43
CA GLU A 75 12.05 -5.37 1.79
C GLU A 75 12.47 -4.68 0.49
N GLU A 76 11.52 -4.40 -0.41
CA GLU A 76 11.83 -3.79 -1.71
C GLU A 76 12.03 -2.27 -1.68
N SER A 77 11.53 -1.56 -0.66
CA SER A 77 11.57 -0.09 -0.62
C SER A 77 12.41 0.52 0.48
N GLY A 78 12.77 -0.23 1.52
CA GLY A 78 13.46 0.29 2.70
C GLY A 78 12.58 1.11 3.65
N TYR A 79 11.30 1.37 3.34
CA TYR A 79 10.40 2.13 4.21
C TYR A 79 9.52 1.21 5.05
N ARG A 80 9.62 1.36 6.38
CA ARG A 80 8.68 0.71 7.29
C ARG A 80 7.28 1.29 7.06
N ASN A 81 6.31 0.39 7.01
CA ASN A 81 4.94 0.76 6.71
C ASN A 81 3.96 -0.08 7.54
N ARG A 82 2.71 0.37 7.62
CA ARG A 82 1.56 -0.44 8.07
C ARG A 82 0.34 -0.15 7.22
N LEU A 83 -0.53 -1.14 7.05
CA LEU A 83 -1.77 -0.96 6.31
C LEU A 83 -2.61 0.18 6.91
N LEU A 84 -3.14 1.02 6.02
CA LEU A 84 -3.90 2.21 6.38
C LEU A 84 -5.38 1.98 6.10
N PRO A 85 -6.24 1.92 7.15
CA PRO A 85 -7.68 1.85 6.96
C PRO A 85 -8.21 3.12 6.29
N LEU A 86 -8.95 2.95 5.20
CA LEU A 86 -9.52 4.03 4.40
C LEU A 86 -11.01 3.75 4.10
N PRO A 87 -11.81 4.78 3.75
CA PRO A 87 -13.21 4.62 3.39
C PRO A 87 -13.36 4.13 1.93
N THR A 88 -12.60 3.09 1.58
CA THR A 88 -12.59 2.46 0.26
C THR A 88 -13.77 1.52 0.11
N LYS A 89 -14.38 1.52 -1.07
CA LYS A 89 -15.50 0.62 -1.36
C LYS A 89 -14.97 -0.80 -1.53
N HIS A 90 -15.50 -1.75 -0.78
CA HIS A 90 -15.21 -3.18 -0.91
C HIS A 90 -16.48 -4.01 -0.87
N CYS A 91 -16.35 -5.29 -1.25
CA CYS A 91 -17.44 -6.25 -1.25
C CYS A 91 -17.35 -7.28 -0.10
N GLN A 92 -16.34 -7.17 0.78
CA GLN A 92 -16.21 -8.09 1.90
C GLN A 92 -17.36 -7.94 2.91
N PRO A 93 -17.89 -9.05 3.44
CA PRO A 93 -18.89 -9.02 4.50
C PRO A 93 -18.28 -8.52 5.80
N GLN A 94 -19.11 -7.92 6.66
CA GLN A 94 -18.72 -7.60 8.03
C GLN A 94 -18.67 -8.85 8.91
N ALA A 95 -17.75 -8.83 9.87
CA ALA A 95 -17.67 -9.84 10.91
C ALA A 95 -19.00 -9.94 11.66
N HIS A 96 -19.34 -11.15 12.11
CA HIS A 96 -20.52 -11.38 12.93
C HIS A 96 -20.20 -11.07 14.40
N PRO A 97 -21.08 -10.38 15.16
CA PRO A 97 -22.37 -9.86 14.73
C PRO A 97 -22.21 -8.58 13.88
N ARG A 98 -23.02 -8.44 12.82
CA ARG A 98 -22.98 -7.32 11.86
C ARG A 98 -23.61 -6.05 12.45
N VAL A 99 -23.17 -5.64 13.63
CA VAL A 99 -23.82 -4.57 14.40
C VAL A 99 -23.35 -3.20 13.92
N HIS A 100 -22.09 -3.08 13.46
CA HIS A 100 -21.55 -1.84 12.92
C HIS A 100 -20.55 -2.10 11.79
N ALA A 101 -20.79 -1.50 10.63
CA ALA A 101 -19.79 -1.41 9.57
C ALA A 101 -18.60 -0.59 10.06
N ALA A 102 -17.39 -1.15 10.02
CA ALA A 102 -16.22 -0.31 10.13
C ALA A 102 -16.25 0.73 9.00
N THR A 103 -16.20 2.02 9.35
CA THR A 103 -16.20 3.14 8.40
C THR A 103 -14.93 3.16 7.55
N HIS A 104 -13.85 2.55 8.06
CA HIS A 104 -12.56 2.45 7.41
C HIS A 104 -12.08 1.00 7.48
N THR A 105 -11.61 0.46 6.36
CA THR A 105 -11.04 -0.89 6.30
C THR A 105 -9.72 -0.89 5.55
N ALA A 106 -8.88 -1.87 5.84
CA ALA A 106 -7.60 -2.09 5.20
C ALA A 106 -7.69 -3.20 4.13
N GLU A 107 -8.83 -3.26 3.42
CA GLU A 107 -9.03 -4.20 2.32
C GLU A 107 -8.18 -3.81 1.09
N PRO A 108 -7.79 -4.78 0.24
CA PRO A 108 -7.06 -4.46 -0.97
C PRO A 108 -7.92 -3.60 -1.91
N VAL A 109 -7.32 -2.57 -2.48
CA VAL A 109 -7.98 -1.60 -3.38
C VAL A 109 -7.97 -2.03 -4.84
N LEU A 110 -7.12 -2.99 -5.19
CA LEU A 110 -7.01 -3.57 -6.52
C LEU A 110 -6.52 -5.01 -6.44
N LEU A 111 -7.12 -5.89 -7.25
CA LEU A 111 -6.60 -7.23 -7.50
C LEU A 111 -6.03 -7.25 -8.91
N GLN A 112 -4.80 -7.74 -9.05
CA GLN A 112 -4.14 -7.89 -10.33
C GLN A 112 -3.85 -9.37 -10.59
N LEU A 113 -4.25 -9.85 -11.76
CA LEU A 113 -4.02 -11.22 -12.22
C LEU A 113 -3.01 -11.18 -13.38
N MET A 114 -1.81 -11.74 -13.18
CA MET A 114 -0.70 -11.67 -14.13
C MET A 114 -0.16 -13.05 -14.53
N PRO A 115 -0.09 -13.37 -15.83
CA PRO A 115 0.59 -14.59 -16.25
C PRO A 115 2.10 -14.45 -16.00
N LEU A 116 2.70 -15.44 -15.34
CA LEU A 116 4.14 -15.54 -15.10
C LEU A 116 4.66 -16.88 -15.62
N ARG A 117 4.98 -16.93 -16.91
CA ARG A 117 5.37 -18.14 -17.64
C ARG A 117 4.30 -19.23 -17.48
N GLU A 118 4.58 -20.25 -16.67
CA GLU A 118 3.70 -21.39 -16.41
C GLU A 118 2.78 -21.20 -15.20
N TYR A 119 2.89 -20.07 -14.50
CA TYR A 119 2.14 -19.79 -13.27
C TYR A 119 1.21 -18.59 -13.44
N GLN A 120 0.17 -18.56 -12.63
CA GLN A 120 -0.70 -17.41 -12.45
C GLN A 120 -0.28 -16.66 -11.18
N TYR A 121 0.05 -15.37 -11.28
CA TYR A 121 0.36 -14.55 -10.12
C TYR A 121 -0.83 -13.64 -9.78
N VAL A 122 -1.38 -13.82 -8.58
CA VAL A 122 -2.44 -12.97 -8.03
C VAL A 122 -1.78 -11.99 -7.07
N VAL A 123 -1.94 -10.68 -7.31
CA VAL A 123 -1.43 -9.64 -6.42
C VAL A 123 -2.60 -8.85 -5.84
N TYR A 124 -2.66 -8.81 -4.52
CA TYR A 124 -3.54 -7.91 -3.78
C TYR A 124 -2.78 -6.62 -3.50
N TRP A 125 -3.33 -5.50 -3.96
CA TRP A 125 -2.73 -4.19 -3.77
C TRP A 125 -3.41 -3.45 -2.61
N TYR A 126 -2.61 -3.04 -1.65
CA TYR A 126 -3.05 -2.35 -0.44
C TYR A 126 -2.55 -0.91 -0.39
N ILE A 127 -3.12 -0.15 0.53
CA ILE A 127 -2.65 1.19 0.88
C ILE A 127 -2.07 1.12 2.29
N SER A 128 -0.88 1.69 2.47
CA SER A 128 -0.21 1.78 3.75
C SER A 128 0.27 3.20 4.03
N GLU A 129 0.65 3.45 5.27
CA GLU A 129 1.38 4.64 5.65
C GLU A 129 2.79 4.30 6.10
N THR A 130 3.71 5.27 6.01
CA THR A 130 4.96 5.24 6.78
C THR A 130 4.66 5.26 8.28
N LEU A 131 5.60 4.81 9.10
CA LEU A 131 5.42 4.75 10.56
C LEU A 131 5.87 6.05 11.26
N PRO A 132 5.31 6.38 12.44
CA PRO A 132 5.85 7.44 13.27
C PRO A 132 7.20 6.99 13.86
N PRO A 133 8.14 7.92 14.11
CA PRO A 133 9.53 7.59 14.45
C PRO A 133 9.67 6.71 15.71
N LEU A 134 8.82 6.94 16.73
CA LEU A 134 8.84 6.13 17.95
C LEU A 134 8.49 4.66 17.66
N LEU A 135 7.41 4.42 16.92
CA LEU A 135 7.01 3.06 16.55
C LEU A 135 8.01 2.40 15.61
N GLU A 136 8.60 3.17 14.70
CA GLU A 136 9.63 2.67 13.82
C GLU A 136 10.87 2.20 14.60
N GLY A 137 11.29 2.96 15.61
CA GLY A 137 12.36 2.58 16.53
C GLY A 137 12.06 1.29 17.30
N ASP A 138 10.83 1.11 17.77
CA ASP A 138 10.40 -0.12 18.46
C ASP A 138 10.43 -1.37 17.56
N LEU A 139 10.41 -1.17 16.24
CA LEU A 139 10.41 -2.24 15.25
C LEU A 139 11.78 -2.52 14.65
N GLU A 140 12.82 -1.78 15.07
CA GLU A 140 14.18 -2.05 14.64
C GLU A 140 14.61 -3.46 15.03
N THR A 141 15.28 -4.12 14.10
CA THR A 141 15.79 -5.48 14.24
C THR A 141 17.21 -5.54 13.72
N GLU A 142 18.03 -6.43 14.27
CA GLU A 142 19.38 -6.65 13.76
C GLU A 142 19.36 -7.12 12.30
N PRO A 143 20.36 -6.76 11.47
CA PRO A 143 20.45 -7.24 10.09
C PRO A 143 20.34 -8.77 9.98
N GLY A 144 19.45 -9.24 9.11
CA GLY A 144 19.19 -10.68 8.92
C GLY A 144 18.19 -11.29 9.91
N SER A 145 17.69 -10.53 10.89
CA SER A 145 16.56 -10.96 11.72
C SER A 145 15.27 -11.06 10.90
N PRO A 146 14.31 -11.92 11.31
CA PRO A 146 12.99 -11.96 10.70
C PRO A 146 12.30 -10.59 10.72
N TYR A 147 11.52 -10.29 9.69
CA TYR A 147 10.70 -9.09 9.63
C TYR A 147 9.76 -9.02 10.85
N LYS A 148 9.85 -7.93 11.60
CA LYS A 148 8.94 -7.65 12.73
C LYS A 148 7.76 -6.82 12.23
N PRO A 149 6.55 -7.38 12.10
CA PRO A 149 5.41 -6.64 11.57
C PRO A 149 4.98 -5.51 12.53
N PRO A 150 4.48 -4.39 12.00
CA PRO A 150 3.92 -3.32 12.81
C PRO A 150 2.61 -3.77 13.49
N PRO A 151 2.19 -3.10 14.57
CA PRO A 151 0.82 -3.21 15.04
C PRO A 151 -0.13 -2.62 13.99
N ARG A 152 -1.37 -3.15 13.95
CA ARG A 152 -2.45 -2.60 13.13
C ARG A 152 -2.66 -1.13 13.43
N TYR A 153 -3.09 -0.37 12.42
CA TYR A 153 -3.49 1.02 12.60
C TYR A 153 -4.60 1.11 13.67
N PRO A 154 -4.45 1.94 14.73
CA PRO A 154 -5.42 1.98 15.82
C PRO A 154 -6.80 2.50 15.37
N GLU A 155 -7.87 1.81 15.77
CA GLU A 155 -9.25 2.09 15.30
C GLU A 155 -9.71 3.53 15.59
N ASN A 156 -9.30 4.10 16.73
CA ASN A 156 -9.71 5.43 17.20
C ASN A 156 -8.69 6.53 16.90
N LEU A 157 -7.66 6.26 16.09
CA LEU A 157 -6.63 7.25 15.76
C LEU A 157 -6.98 8.01 14.48
N SER A 158 -7.35 9.29 14.59
CA SER A 158 -7.55 10.15 13.42
C SER A 158 -6.26 10.36 12.63
N LEU A 159 -6.36 10.67 11.33
CA LEU A 159 -5.19 10.96 10.50
C LEU A 159 -4.43 12.19 11.01
N ARG A 160 -5.14 13.21 11.51
CA ARG A 160 -4.50 14.40 12.10
C ARG A 160 -3.73 14.08 13.37
N ALA A 161 -4.31 13.28 14.26
CA ALA A 161 -3.61 12.82 15.47
C ALA A 161 -2.41 11.93 15.11
N ARG A 162 -2.54 11.09 14.09
CA ARG A 162 -1.43 10.30 13.57
C ARG A 162 -0.29 11.17 13.03
N ILE A 163 -0.59 12.20 12.23
CA ILE A 163 0.41 13.15 11.74
C ILE A 163 1.10 13.88 12.90
N ALA A 164 0.36 14.24 13.96
CA ALA A 164 0.92 14.92 15.13
C ALA A 164 1.92 14.06 15.93
N MET A 165 2.02 12.75 15.65
CA MET A 165 3.05 11.87 16.22
C MET A 165 4.42 12.04 15.55
N GLU A 166 4.50 12.80 14.45
CA GLU A 166 5.73 13.10 13.74
C GLU A 166 6.22 14.51 14.12
N PRO A 167 7.52 14.68 14.44
CA PRO A 167 8.06 16.01 14.69
C PRO A 167 7.99 16.88 13.44
N GLN A 168 7.98 18.20 13.62
CA GLN A 168 7.95 19.14 12.49
C GLN A 168 9.16 18.91 11.57
N GLY A 169 8.89 18.72 10.28
CA GLY A 169 9.93 18.46 9.28
C GLY A 169 10.46 17.02 9.28
N TYR A 170 9.76 16.09 9.94
CA TYR A 170 10.10 14.67 9.89
C TYR A 170 10.07 14.12 8.45
N GLU A 171 11.16 13.46 8.10
CA GLU A 171 11.25 12.61 6.91
C GLU A 171 11.25 11.14 7.36
N PRO A 172 10.38 10.29 6.80
CA PRO A 172 10.39 8.86 7.08
C PRO A 172 11.78 8.26 6.83
N ARG A 173 12.22 7.39 7.73
CA ARG A 173 13.53 6.76 7.62
C ARG A 173 13.54 5.75 6.46
N HIS A 174 14.56 5.87 5.62
CA HIS A 174 14.89 4.87 4.60
C HIS A 174 15.94 3.91 5.17
N HIS A 175 15.61 2.62 5.26
CA HIS A 175 16.53 1.58 5.71
C HIS A 175 17.25 0.98 4.50
N GLU A 176 18.58 1.03 4.52
CA GLU A 176 19.41 0.47 3.46
C GLU A 176 19.57 -1.04 3.62
N GLY A 177 19.75 -1.75 2.50
CA GLY A 177 20.10 -3.17 2.49
C GLY A 177 18.95 -4.11 2.90
N THR A 178 17.70 -3.69 2.71
CA THR A 178 16.50 -4.50 3.02
C THR A 178 16.15 -5.54 1.95
N GLY A 179 16.68 -5.40 0.73
CA GLY A 179 16.40 -6.31 -0.39
C GLY A 179 16.93 -7.73 -0.14
N VAL A 180 16.06 -8.73 -0.32
CA VAL A 180 16.34 -10.12 0.06
C VAL A 180 17.12 -10.89 -1.02
N ASP A 181 17.07 -10.44 -2.28
CA ASP A 181 17.80 -11.07 -3.38
C ASP A 181 18.68 -10.10 -4.20
N ASN A 182 19.42 -10.65 -5.17
CA ASN A 182 20.37 -9.87 -5.99
C ASN A 182 19.69 -8.81 -6.89
N MET A 183 18.42 -9.02 -7.25
CA MET A 183 17.65 -8.08 -8.04
C MET A 183 17.17 -6.94 -7.15
N GLU A 184 16.58 -7.27 -6.00
CA GLU A 184 16.05 -6.28 -5.06
C GLU A 184 17.12 -5.37 -4.48
N ARG A 185 18.34 -5.87 -4.28
CA ARG A 185 19.50 -5.05 -3.87
C ARG A 185 19.86 -3.94 -4.85
N GLN A 186 19.35 -3.98 -6.09
CA GLN A 186 19.56 -2.93 -7.10
C GLN A 186 18.46 -1.87 -7.05
N PHE A 187 17.40 -2.10 -6.29
CA PHE A 187 16.27 -1.19 -6.23
C PHE A 187 16.66 0.07 -5.46
N LYS A 188 16.12 1.19 -5.93
CA LYS A 188 16.19 2.50 -5.29
C LYS A 188 14.78 2.98 -5.06
N SER A 189 14.51 3.54 -3.90
CA SER A 189 13.21 4.11 -3.58
C SER A 189 13.33 5.60 -3.26
N GLU A 190 12.25 6.34 -3.51
CA GLU A 190 12.15 7.75 -3.18
C GLU A 190 10.72 8.11 -2.77
N LEU A 191 10.56 9.10 -1.90
CA LEU A 191 9.28 9.75 -1.66
C LEU A 191 9.05 10.82 -2.74
N CYS A 192 7.95 10.70 -3.49
CA CYS A 192 7.56 11.71 -4.47
C CYS A 192 6.08 12.06 -4.34
N SER A 193 5.64 13.13 -5.01
CA SER A 193 4.23 13.51 -4.98
C SER A 193 3.35 12.40 -5.58
N ALA A 194 2.10 12.27 -5.13
CA ALA A 194 1.16 11.31 -5.71
C ALA A 194 0.98 11.53 -7.23
N GLU A 195 0.99 12.78 -7.68
CA GLU A 195 0.91 13.13 -9.11
C GLU A 195 2.14 12.63 -9.90
N ASP A 196 3.35 12.88 -9.38
CA ASP A 196 4.58 12.42 -10.02
C ASP A 196 4.66 10.89 -10.06
N ALA A 197 4.27 10.22 -8.97
CA ALA A 197 4.22 8.77 -8.92
C ALA A 197 3.26 8.21 -9.98
N ILE A 198 2.04 8.74 -10.07
CA ILE A 198 1.05 8.35 -11.09
C ILE A 198 1.63 8.54 -12.50
N LYS A 199 2.29 9.67 -12.76
CA LYS A 199 2.91 9.97 -14.07
C LYS A 199 4.06 9.00 -14.39
N LYS A 200 4.98 8.78 -13.46
CA LYS A 200 6.14 7.89 -13.64
C LYS A 200 5.71 6.42 -13.82
N LEU A 201 4.75 5.95 -13.02
CA LEU A 201 4.18 4.61 -13.14
C LEU A 201 3.44 4.44 -14.47
N GLY A 202 2.63 5.43 -14.87
CA GLY A 202 1.86 5.40 -16.12
C GLY A 202 2.69 5.49 -17.42
N GLN A 203 3.99 5.79 -17.33
CA GLN A 203 4.91 5.71 -18.47
C GLN A 203 5.38 4.28 -18.75
N GLY A 204 5.30 3.38 -17.75
CA GLY A 204 5.54 1.97 -17.92
C GLY A 204 4.38 1.31 -18.68
N HIS A 205 4.68 0.25 -19.42
CA HIS A 205 3.67 -0.64 -20.03
C HIS A 205 2.62 -1.13 -19.00
N MET A 206 1.68 -1.97 -19.43
CA MET A 206 0.47 -2.41 -18.69
C MET A 206 0.56 -2.59 -17.16
N MET A 207 1.69 -3.07 -16.63
CA MET A 207 1.98 -3.16 -15.19
C MET A 207 1.89 -1.82 -14.45
N GLY A 208 2.43 -0.75 -15.05
CA GLY A 208 2.52 0.57 -14.44
C GLY A 208 1.17 1.27 -14.30
N GLU A 209 0.23 1.03 -15.22
CA GLU A 209 -1.13 1.60 -15.13
C GLU A 209 -1.90 1.10 -13.90
N ALA A 210 -1.81 -0.19 -13.59
CA ALA A 210 -2.45 -0.77 -12.41
C ALA A 210 -1.89 -0.14 -11.12
N MET A 211 -0.55 -0.04 -11.02
CA MET A 211 0.10 0.60 -9.88
C MET A 211 -0.25 2.09 -9.76
N ALA A 212 -0.33 2.81 -10.89
CA ALA A 212 -0.78 4.20 -10.90
C ALA A 212 -2.24 4.34 -10.41
N ASP A 213 -3.12 3.38 -10.70
CA ASP A 213 -4.48 3.37 -10.14
C ASP A 213 -4.51 3.08 -8.65
N VAL A 214 -3.60 2.22 -8.15
CA VAL A 214 -3.43 2.00 -6.70
C VAL A 214 -3.04 3.31 -5.99
N VAL A 215 -2.05 4.05 -6.52
CA VAL A 215 -1.67 5.36 -5.95
C VAL A 215 -2.86 6.33 -5.96
N ARG A 216 -3.60 6.41 -7.08
CA ARG A 216 -4.78 7.28 -7.18
C ARG A 216 -5.84 6.94 -6.13
N LYS A 217 -6.21 5.66 -6.01
CA LYS A 217 -7.20 5.19 -5.02
C LYS A 217 -6.75 5.47 -3.60
N GLY A 218 -5.46 5.25 -3.30
CA GLY A 218 -4.89 5.55 -1.99
C GLY A 218 -4.98 7.02 -1.65
N TRP A 219 -4.55 7.89 -2.57
CA TRP A 219 -4.58 9.33 -2.36
C TRP A 219 -6.01 9.86 -2.21
N GLU A 220 -6.93 9.48 -3.10
CA GLU A 220 -8.35 9.83 -3.00
C GLU A 220 -8.97 9.33 -1.69
N GLY A 221 -8.62 8.11 -1.26
CA GLY A 221 -9.09 7.53 0.00
C GLY A 221 -8.60 8.29 1.23
N ILE A 222 -7.32 8.71 1.24
CA ILE A 222 -6.73 9.53 2.31
C ILE A 222 -7.43 10.90 2.39
N GLN A 223 -7.59 11.58 1.25
CA GLN A 223 -8.28 12.87 1.19
C GLN A 223 -9.72 12.76 1.71
N LYS A 224 -10.46 11.75 1.25
CA LYS A 224 -11.83 11.49 1.70
C LYS A 224 -11.90 11.19 3.20
N ARG A 225 -10.92 10.46 3.74
CA ARG A 225 -10.86 10.19 5.19
C ARG A 225 -10.66 11.47 5.99
N PHE A 226 -9.77 12.39 5.55
CA PHE A 226 -9.64 13.70 6.18
C PHE A 226 -10.97 14.47 6.17
N GLU A 227 -11.67 14.52 5.03
CA GLU A 227 -12.96 15.19 4.92
C GLU A 227 -14.01 14.61 5.90
N MET A 228 -14.05 13.28 6.03
CA MET A 228 -14.96 12.59 6.95
C MET A 228 -14.64 12.89 8.42
N GLU A 229 -13.36 12.85 8.80
CA GLU A 229 -12.91 13.13 10.17
C GLU A 229 -13.12 14.62 10.55
N ASP A 230 -12.87 15.55 9.62
CA ASP A 230 -13.10 16.98 9.81
C ASP A 230 -14.60 17.29 9.96
N ALA A 231 -15.47 16.68 9.13
CA ALA A 231 -16.92 16.84 9.24
C ALA A 231 -17.48 16.31 10.56
N ALA A 232 -16.99 15.16 11.04
CA ALA A 232 -17.39 14.61 12.35
C ALA A 232 -17.01 15.52 13.52
N THR A 233 -15.86 16.19 13.42
CA THR A 233 -15.40 17.17 14.41
C THR A 233 -16.28 18.42 14.42
N GLN A 234 -16.70 18.91 13.24
CA GLN A 234 -17.57 20.08 13.11
C GLN A 234 -19.04 19.84 13.50
N GLN A 235 -19.51 18.59 13.46
CA GLN A 235 -20.87 18.20 13.89
C GLN A 235 -20.98 17.93 15.40
N SER A 236 -19.88 18.04 16.16
CA SER A 236 -19.87 17.95 17.64
C SER A 236 -19.83 19.30 18.41
N PRO A 237 -20.63 20.35 18.09
CA PRO A 237 -20.93 21.38 19.07
C PRO A 237 -22.18 21.01 19.88
N GLU A 238 -22.00 20.91 21.20
CA GLU A 238 -23.03 21.02 22.25
C GLU A 238 -24.06 19.87 22.39
N ALA A 239 -23.66 18.85 23.15
CA ALA A 239 -24.54 18.24 24.14
C ALA A 239 -24.03 18.63 25.54
N VAL A 240 -24.33 19.88 25.93
CA VAL A 240 -24.32 20.36 27.32
C VAL A 240 -25.72 20.80 27.65
#